data_AF-A0AA37XKR7-F1
#
_entry.id   AF-A0AA37XKR7-F1
#
_cell.length_a   1.000
_cell.length_b   1.000
_cell.length_c   1.000
_cell.angle_alpha   90.00
_cell.angle_beta   90.00
_cell.angle_gamma   90.00
#
_symmetry.space_group_name_H-M   'P 1'
#
loop_
_entity.id
_entity.type
_entity.pdbx_description
1 polymer ?
#
loop_
_entity_poly.entity_id
_entity_poly.type
_entity_poly.pdbx_seq_one_letter_code
_entity_poly.pdbx_strand_id
1 'polypeptide(L)' 'MNRKDEHVSLAKAFHKPHANDFDEVRLVHQSFTSNRFSDVSIATELFQREFSCPFFINAMTGGSEWTKKLIKN' A
#
# COMPACT_ATOMS: atom_id res chain seq x y z
N MET A 1 17.09 13.98 19.49
CA MET A 1 16.67 13.12 18.36
C MET A 1 15.28 12.58 18.68
N ASN A 2 14.29 12.73 17.79
CA ASN A 2 12.92 12.28 18.07
C ASN A 2 12.74 10.85 17.54
N ARG A 3 12.28 9.93 18.39
CA ARG A 3 12.01 8.51 18.04
C ARG A 3 11.18 8.34 16.77
N LYS A 4 10.24 9.26 16.51
CA LYS A 4 9.39 9.21 15.31
C LYS A 4 10.16 9.51 14.03
N ASP A 5 11.14 10.40 14.11
CA ASP A 5 12.04 10.73 13.00
C ASP A 5 12.98 9.55 12.74
N GLU A 6 13.56 8.98 13.79
CA GLU A 6 14.41 7.78 13.66
C GLU A 6 13.70 6.62 12.98
N HIS A 7 12.45 6.33 13.35
CA HIS A 7 11.67 5.25 12.74
C HIS A 7 11.54 5.44 11.21
N VAL A 8 11.24 6.66 10.76
CA VAL A 8 11.13 6.97 9.32
C VAL A 8 12.49 6.83 8.64
N SER A 9 13.56 7.34 9.24
CA SER A 9 14.91 7.26 8.68
C SER A 9 15.39 5.81 8.54
N LEU A 10 15.16 4.97 9.56
CA LEU A 10 15.55 3.55 9.54
C LEU A 10 14.73 2.77 8.50
N ALA A 11 13.41 2.96 8.45
CA ALA A 11 12.57 2.30 7.46
C ALA A 11 13.03 2.62 6.03
N LYS A 12 13.40 3.87 5.75
CA LYS A 12 13.95 4.27 4.45
C LYS A 12 15.34 3.68 4.17
N ALA A 13 16.22 3.65 5.17
CA ALA A 13 17.60 3.18 5.01
C ALA A 13 17.70 1.66 4.82
N PHE A 14 16.79 0.90 5.44
CA PHE A 14 16.84 -0.57 5.46
C PHE A 14 15.79 -1.24 4.58
N HIS A 15 14.97 -0.48 3.86
CA HIS A 15 14.11 -1.06 2.84
C HIS A 15 14.95 -1.70 1.73
N LYS A 16 14.83 -3.01 1.58
CA LYS A 16 15.52 -3.80 0.56
C LYS A 16 14.53 -4.85 0.01
N PRO A 17 14.67 -5.24 -1.27
CA PRO A 17 13.96 -6.40 -1.79
C PRO A 17 14.26 -7.62 -0.93
N HIS A 18 13.23 -8.39 -0.59
CA HIS A 18 13.36 -9.65 0.11
C HIS A 18 12.31 -10.63 -0.41
N ALA A 19 12.62 -11.93 -0.33
CA ALA A 19 11.64 -12.97 -0.59
C ALA A 19 10.48 -12.84 0.40
N ASN A 20 9.26 -13.10 -0.04
CA ASN A 20 8.06 -13.03 0.78
C ASN A 20 7.04 -14.08 0.34
N ASP A 21 6.02 -14.28 1.16
CA ASP A 21 5.03 -15.35 0.95
C ASP A 21 4.26 -15.22 -0.38
N PHE A 22 4.21 -14.03 -1.00
CA PHE A 22 3.58 -13.86 -2.32
C PHE A 22 4.41 -14.44 -3.47
N ASP A 23 5.71 -14.68 -3.28
CA ASP A 23 6.56 -15.32 -4.31
C ASP A 23 6.14 -16.78 -4.57
N GLU A 24 5.49 -17.40 -3.58
CA GLU A 24 4.96 -18.77 -3.65
C GLU A 24 3.54 -18.85 -4.25
N VAL A 25 2.94 -17.70 -4.56
CA VAL A 25 1.59 -17.62 -5.14
C VAL A 25 1.67 -17.29 -6.64
N ARG A 26 1.01 -18.09 -7.46
CA ARG A 26 0.89 -17.84 -8.91
C ARG A 26 -0.57 -17.74 -9.34
N LEU A 27 -0.91 -16.67 -10.04
CA LEU A 27 -2.19 -16.52 -10.71
C LEU A 27 -2.16 -17.24 -12.06
N VAL A 28 -3.15 -18.09 -12.33
CA VAL A 28 -3.25 -18.79 -13.62
C VAL A 28 -3.72 -17.82 -14.69
N HIS A 29 -2.84 -17.50 -15.62
CA HIS A 29 -3.14 -16.61 -16.74
C HIS A 29 -4.25 -17.18 -17.63
N GLN A 30 -5.25 -16.35 -17.93
CA GLN A 30 -6.34 -16.67 -18.87
C GLN A 30 -6.04 -16.03 -20.23
N SER A 31 -5.63 -16.83 -21.21
CA SER A 31 -5.21 -16.33 -22.54
C SER A 31 -6.35 -15.72 -23.35
N PHE A 32 -7.58 -16.13 -23.08
CA PHE A 32 -8.78 -15.56 -23.68
C PHE A 32 -9.75 -15.16 -22.57
N THR A 33 -10.06 -13.87 -22.50
CA THR A 33 -11.07 -13.33 -21.60
C THR A 33 -12.29 -12.89 -22.38
N SER A 34 -13.47 -13.11 -21.82
CA SER A 34 -14.74 -12.59 -22.36
C SER A 34 -15.00 -11.13 -21.98
N ASN A 35 -14.22 -10.58 -21.05
CA ASN A 35 -14.50 -9.29 -20.43
C ASN A 35 -13.69 -8.18 -21.11
N ARG A 36 -14.28 -6.98 -21.26
CA ARG A 36 -13.52 -5.81 -21.71
C ARG A 36 -12.81 -5.20 -20.52
N PHE A 37 -11.67 -4.57 -20.76
CA PHE A 37 -10.94 -3.85 -19.72
C PHE A 37 -11.79 -2.76 -19.05
N SER A 38 -12.64 -2.07 -19.83
CA SER A 38 -13.57 -1.05 -19.35
C SER A 38 -14.60 -1.57 -18.35
N ASP A 39 -14.83 -2.89 -18.32
CA ASP A 39 -15.86 -3.51 -17.50
C ASP A 39 -15.29 -3.94 -16.13
N VAL A 40 -13.97 -3.85 -15.93
CA VAL A 40 -13.30 -4.20 -14.68
C VAL A 40 -13.43 -3.05 -13.68
N SER A 41 -14.11 -3.31 -12.56
CA SER A 41 -14.13 -2.41 -11.41
C SER A 41 -13.20 -2.93 -10.31
N ILE A 42 -12.45 -2.01 -9.71
CA ILE A 42 -11.67 -2.26 -8.50
C ILE A 42 -12.29 -1.58 -7.27
N ALA A 43 -13.51 -1.04 -7.40
CA ALA A 43 -14.22 -0.49 -6.27
C ALA A 43 -14.55 -1.59 -5.25
N THR A 44 -14.50 -1.26 -3.96
CA THR A 44 -14.81 -2.19 -2.87
C THR A 44 -15.52 -1.46 -1.74
N GLU A 45 -16.19 -2.20 -0.87
CA GLU A 45 -16.72 -1.68 0.38
C GLU A 45 -15.86 -2.15 1.56
N LEU A 46 -15.56 -1.25 2.49
CA LEU A 46 -14.92 -1.57 3.76
C LEU A 46 -15.51 -0.68 4.86
N PHE A 47 -15.84 -1.25 6.02
CA PHE A 47 -16.44 -0.49 7.14
C PHE A 47 -17.70 0.32 6.74
N GLN A 48 -18.59 -0.25 5.93
CA GLN A 48 -19.81 0.43 5.43
C GLN A 48 -19.51 1.71 4.62
N ARG A 49 -18.35 1.75 3.97
CA ARG A 49 -17.93 2.85 3.09
C ARG A 49 -17.42 2.30 1.78
N GLU A 50 -17.80 2.96 0.70
CA GLU A 50 -17.30 2.67 -0.64
C GLU A 50 -15.90 3.28 -0.84
N PHE A 51 -15.03 2.51 -1.47
CA PHE A 51 -13.69 2.90 -1.88
C PHE A 51 -13.54 2.64 -3.37
N SER A 52 -12.86 3.55 -4.07
CA SER A 52 -12.57 3.41 -5.49
C SER A 52 -11.52 2.33 -5.81
N CYS A 53 -10.80 1.83 -4.79
CA CYS A 53 -9.76 0.82 -4.94
C CYS A 53 -9.65 -0.07 -3.69
N PRO A 54 -9.10 -1.30 -3.80
CA PRO A 54 -9.04 -2.26 -2.71
C PRO A 54 -7.72 -2.17 -1.92
N PHE A 55 -7.15 -0.97 -1.82
CA PHE A 55 -5.93 -0.73 -1.05
C PHE A 55 -5.96 0.66 -0.41
N PHE A 56 -5.18 0.82 0.66
CA PHE A 56 -5.04 2.09 1.37
C PHE A 56 -3.60 2.25 1.87
N ILE A 57 -3.20 3.49 2.13
CA ILE A 57 -1.92 3.77 2.78
C ILE A 57 -2.05 3.41 4.26
N ASN A 58 -1.35 2.36 4.68
CA ASN A 58 -1.38 1.92 6.07
C ASN A 58 -0.69 2.94 7.00
N ALA A 59 -0.94 2.84 8.31
CA ALA A 59 -0.36 3.75 9.29
C ALA A 59 1.19 3.69 9.29
N MET A 60 1.85 4.85 9.15
CA MET A 60 3.31 4.93 9.09
C MET A 60 3.92 5.77 10.22
N THR A 61 3.48 7.02 10.42
CA THR A 61 4.17 7.96 11.31
C THR A 61 3.26 9.07 11.86
N GLY A 62 3.82 9.98 12.66
CA GLY A 62 3.15 11.12 13.29
C GLY A 62 3.74 11.43 14.69
N GLY A 63 3.78 12.72 15.06
CA GLY A 63 4.27 13.19 16.36
C GLY A 63 5.57 14.00 16.33
N SER A 64 5.99 14.50 15.17
CA SER A 64 7.10 15.45 15.01
C SER A 64 6.81 16.45 13.87
N GLU A 65 7.54 17.56 13.82
CA GLU A 65 7.38 18.54 12.73
C GLU A 65 7.75 17.96 11.36
N TRP A 66 8.75 17.07 11.31
CA TRP A 66 9.09 16.40 10.07
C TRP A 66 8.00 15.41 9.63
N THR A 67 7.54 14.54 10.54
CA THR A 67 6.50 13.55 10.22
C THR A 67 5.16 14.19 9.88
N LYS A 68 4.86 15.37 10.46
CA LYS A 68 3.71 16.20 10.06
C LYS A 68 3.82 16.71 8.62
N LYS A 69 5.00 17.11 8.16
CA LYS A 69 5.21 17.51 6.75
C LYS A 69 5.00 16.33 5.80
N LEU A 70 5.40 15.11 6.19
CA LEU A 70 5.19 13.91 5.37
C LEU A 70 3.72 13.50 5.21
N ILE A 71 2.86 13.77 6.20
CA ILE A 71 1.43 13.43 6.15
C ILE A 71 0.63 14.45 5.32
N LYS A 72 1.10 15.71 5.28
CA LYS A 72 0.38 16.81 4.63
C LYS A 72 0.69 16.97 3.15
N ASN A 73 1.85 16.47 2.71
CA ASN A 73 2.24 16.42 1.31
C ASN A 73 1.70 15.15 0.66
#